data_AF-A0A1N7Q9Y5-F1
#
_entry.id   AF-A0A1N7Q9Y5-F1
#
_cell.length_a   1.000
_cell.length_b   1.000
_cell.length_c   1.000
_cell.angle_alpha   90.00
_cell.angle_beta   90.00
_cell.angle_gamma   90.00
#
_symmetry.space_group_name_H-M   'P 1'
#
loop_
_entity.id
_entity.type
_entity.pdbx_description
1 polymer ?
#
loop_
_entity_poly.entity_id
_entity_poly.type
_entity_poly.pdbx_seq_one_letter_code
_entity_poly.pdbx_strand_id
1 'polypeptide(L)'
;MDALKNIRRQKMIEQGGCCYYCGLAMWENALKPAVQARGRSAASLRLLQCTAEHLHPRSEGGADTADNIVAACRFCNSRRHRRKQPQTPEAYRAYVQRRMAAGRWLAAQMAP
;
A
#
# COMPACT_ATOMS: atom_id res chain seq x y z
N MET A 1 -20.18 6.28 1.62
CA MET A 1 -19.02 5.48 1.12
C MET A 1 -17.84 6.34 0.67
N ASP A 2 -17.90 7.68 0.77
CA ASP A 2 -16.84 8.56 0.26
C ASP A 2 -15.82 9.01 1.31
N ALA A 3 -16.14 8.88 2.61
CA ALA A 3 -15.21 9.20 3.69
C ALA A 3 -13.91 8.40 3.60
N LEU A 4 -13.97 7.08 3.40
CA LEU A 4 -12.77 6.24 3.29
C LEU A 4 -11.92 6.57 2.05
N LYS A 5 -12.56 6.97 0.94
CA LYS A 5 -11.85 7.42 -0.27
C LYS A 5 -11.14 8.74 -0.01
N ASN A 6 -11.79 9.68 0.70
CA ASN A 6 -11.21 10.96 1.07
C ASN A 6 -10.03 10.78 2.02
N ILE A 7 -10.17 9.92 3.04
CA ILE A 7 -9.10 9.59 3.98
C ILE A 7 -7.93 8.94 3.24
N ARG A 8 -8.18 7.98 2.34
CA ARG A 8 -7.12 7.37 1.51
C ARG A 8 -6.36 8.42 0.71
N ARG A 9 -7.09 9.33 0.03
CA ARG A 9 -6.48 10.38 -0.80
C ARG A 9 -5.65 11.33 0.05
N GLN A 10 -6.19 11.76 1.20
CA GLN A 10 -5.48 12.60 2.15
C GLN A 10 -4.18 11.93 2.64
N LYS A 11 -4.26 10.66 3.07
CA LYS A 11 -3.09 9.89 3.51
C LYS A 11 -2.07 9.65 2.40
N MET A 12 -2.53 9.47 1.16
CA MET A 12 -1.63 9.38 0.02
C MET A 12 -0.83 10.68 -0.15
N ILE A 13 -1.47 11.85 -0.02
CA ILE A 13 -0.80 13.15 -0.11
C ILE A 13 0.18 13.34 1.06
N GLU A 14 -0.26 13.09 2.30
CA GLU A 14 0.58 13.20 3.50
C GLU A 14 1.81 12.29 3.44
N GLN A 15 1.70 11.13 2.79
CA GLN A 15 2.79 10.18 2.60
C GLN A 15 3.64 10.45 1.34
N GLY A 16 3.47 11.60 0.68
CA GLY A 16 4.20 11.96 -0.53
C GLY A 16 3.92 11.06 -1.74
N GLY A 17 2.75 10.42 -1.77
CA GLY A 17 2.36 9.45 -2.80
C GLY A 17 2.99 8.06 -2.63
N CYS A 18 3.72 7.81 -1.54
CA CYS A 18 4.44 6.57 -1.30
C CYS A 18 3.69 5.61 -0.38
N CYS A 19 3.85 4.32 -0.62
CA CYS A 19 3.27 3.27 0.22
C CYS A 19 3.85 3.33 1.64
N TYR A 20 2.98 3.31 2.66
CA TYR A 20 3.36 3.31 4.06
C TYR A 20 4.38 2.21 4.43
N TYR A 21 4.24 1.02 3.84
CA TYR A 21 5.08 -0.14 4.15
C TYR A 21 6.36 -0.21 3.34
N CYS A 22 6.29 -0.17 2.01
CA CYS A 22 7.45 -0.40 1.14
C CYS A 22 8.11 0.88 0.60
N GLY A 23 7.50 2.05 0.80
CA GLY A 23 8.04 3.33 0.32
C GLY A 23 7.97 3.55 -1.19
N LEU A 24 7.45 2.60 -1.98
CA LEU A 24 7.32 2.77 -3.42
C LEU A 24 6.16 3.70 -3.78
N ALA A 25 6.35 4.49 -4.84
CA ALA A 25 5.33 5.38 -5.40
C ALA A 25 4.09 4.58 -5.83
N MET A 26 2.92 5.07 -5.41
CA MET A 26 1.62 4.49 -5.72
C MET A 26 0.88 5.32 -6.77
N TRP A 27 -0.22 4.79 -7.28
CA TRP A 27 -1.13 5.51 -8.16
C TRP A 27 -2.59 5.22 -7.81
N GLU A 28 -3.46 6.15 -8.17
CA GLU A 28 -4.92 6.02 -8.06
C GLU A 28 -5.54 6.23 -9.45
N ASN A 29 -6.76 5.72 -9.69
CA ASN A 29 -7.41 5.80 -11.00
C ASN A 29 -7.55 7.23 -11.56
N ALA A 30 -7.59 8.25 -10.71
CA ALA A 30 -7.59 9.66 -11.11
C ALA A 30 -6.24 10.15 -11.70
N LEU A 31 -5.15 9.37 -11.53
CA LEU A 31 -3.77 9.70 -11.94
C LEU A 31 -3.22 8.72 -13.00
N LYS A 32 -4.11 8.03 -13.73
CA LYS A 32 -3.77 7.01 -14.75
C LYS A 32 -2.72 7.37 -15.83
N PRO A 33 -2.45 8.63 -16.24
CA PRO A 33 -1.62 8.86 -17.44
C PRO A 33 -0.12 8.56 -17.29
N ALA A 34 0.49 8.71 -16.11
CA ALA A 34 1.97 8.72 -16.02
C ALA A 34 2.62 7.34 -15.82
N VAL A 35 1.84 6.31 -15.49
CA VAL A 35 2.38 5.01 -15.04
C VAL A 35 2.65 4.06 -16.21
N GLN A 36 1.87 4.15 -17.30
CA GLN A 36 2.09 3.36 -18.52
C GLN A 36 3.40 3.72 -19.25
N ALA A 37 3.92 4.95 -19.07
CA ALA A 37 5.11 5.44 -19.76
C ALA A 37 6.43 4.73 -19.38
N ARG A 38 6.45 3.88 -18.34
CA ARG A 38 7.70 3.28 -17.80
C ARG A 38 7.94 1.81 -18.18
N GLY A 39 7.32 1.29 -19.24
CA GLY A 39 7.59 -0.08 -19.73
C GLY A 39 7.25 -1.20 -18.74
N ARG A 40 6.39 -0.93 -17.74
CA ARG A 40 5.98 -1.91 -16.71
C ARG A 40 4.74 -2.66 -17.17
N SER A 41 4.69 -3.96 -16.94
CA SER A 41 3.50 -4.77 -17.24
C SER A 41 2.28 -4.27 -16.46
N ALA A 42 1.10 -4.37 -17.06
CA ALA A 42 -0.16 -3.94 -16.42
C ALA A 42 -0.42 -4.65 -15.08
N ALA A 43 0.06 -5.90 -14.94
CA ALA A 43 0.00 -6.66 -13.70
C ALA A 43 0.86 -6.02 -12.59
N SER A 44 2.11 -5.66 -12.90
CA SER A 44 3.01 -4.97 -11.95
C SER A 44 2.48 -3.60 -11.54
N LEU A 45 1.78 -2.89 -12.44
CA LEU A 45 1.13 -1.63 -12.08
C LEU A 45 -0.01 -1.82 -11.09
N ARG A 46 -0.86 -2.85 -11.27
CA ARG A 46 -1.94 -3.16 -10.30
C ARG A 46 -1.43 -3.39 -8.88
N LEU A 47 -0.21 -3.89 -8.70
CA LEU A 47 0.40 -4.10 -7.39
C LEU A 47 0.73 -2.80 -6.65
N LEU A 48 0.97 -1.72 -7.39
CA LEU A 48 1.25 -0.36 -6.89
C LEU A 48 -0.01 0.52 -6.78
N GLN A 49 -1.20 -0.02 -7.02
CA GLN A 49 -2.44 0.71 -6.82
C GLN A 49 -2.59 1.10 -5.34
N CYS A 50 -2.92 2.37 -5.09
CA CYS A 50 -3.18 2.91 -3.76
C CYS A 50 -4.48 2.33 -3.17
N THR A 51 -4.39 1.78 -1.97
CA THR A 51 -5.51 1.27 -1.17
C THR A 51 -5.50 1.87 0.23
N ALA A 52 -6.67 1.88 0.88
CA ALA A 52 -6.77 2.21 2.30
C ALA A 52 -6.41 0.98 3.12
N GLU A 53 -5.46 1.13 4.03
CA GLU A 53 -5.06 0.09 4.99
C GLU A 53 -5.47 0.50 6.39
N HIS A 54 -6.19 -0.38 7.07
CA HIS A 54 -6.50 -0.25 8.49
C HIS A 54 -5.32 -0.70 9.36
N LEU A 55 -4.80 0.19 10.20
CA LEU A 55 -3.76 -0.13 11.18
C LEU A 55 -4.31 -1.09 12.25
N HIS A 56 -5.45 -0.73 12.83
CA HIS A 56 -6.33 -1.59 13.62
C HIS A 56 -7.39 -2.23 12.71
N PRO A 57 -7.38 -3.56 12.51
CA PRO A 57 -8.28 -4.23 11.58
C PRO A 57 -9.75 -3.96 11.87
N ARG A 58 -10.56 -3.79 10.83
CA ARG A 58 -12.02 -3.61 10.95
C ARG A 58 -12.70 -4.81 11.64
N SER A 59 -12.19 -6.02 11.44
CA SER A 59 -12.68 -7.24 12.12
C SER A 59 -12.51 -7.21 13.64
N GLU A 60 -11.61 -6.36 14.14
CA GLU A 60 -11.33 -6.17 15.56
C GLU A 60 -11.89 -4.82 16.07
N GLY A 61 -12.80 -4.20 15.31
CA GLY A 61 -13.44 -2.92 15.67
C GLY A 61 -12.76 -1.67 15.13
N GLY A 62 -11.79 -1.80 14.22
CA GLY A 62 -11.14 -0.66 13.56
C GLY A 62 -12.10 0.23 12.78
N ALA A 63 -12.13 1.53 13.12
CA ALA A 63 -12.95 2.53 12.46
C ALA A 63 -12.29 3.10 11.19
N ASP A 64 -13.10 3.64 10.29
CA ASP A 64 -12.65 4.36 9.08
C ASP A 64 -12.26 5.81 9.45
N THR A 65 -11.23 5.97 10.28
CA THR A 65 -10.73 7.29 10.73
C THR A 65 -9.39 7.63 10.12
N ALA A 66 -9.05 8.92 10.08
CA ALA A 66 -7.74 9.36 9.60
C ALA A 66 -6.59 8.72 10.40
N ASP A 67 -6.73 8.55 11.71
CA ASP A 67 -5.66 7.99 12.54
C ASP A 67 -5.49 6.48 12.37
N ASN A 68 -6.56 5.78 11.97
CA ASN A 68 -6.54 4.33 11.77
C ASN A 68 -6.24 3.91 10.32
N ILE A 69 -6.16 4.85 9.39
CA ILE A 69 -5.95 4.56 7.97
C ILE A 69 -4.61 5.11 7.49
N VAL A 70 -3.88 4.28 6.75
CA VAL A 70 -2.72 4.68 5.96
C VAL A 70 -2.94 4.32 4.49
N ALA A 71 -2.24 5.01 3.60
CA ALA A 71 -2.21 4.64 2.18
C ALA A 71 -1.16 3.55 1.96
N ALA A 72 -1.57 2.39 1.47
CA ALA A 72 -0.68 1.28 1.18
C ALA A 72 -0.87 0.80 -0.25
N CYS A 73 0.18 0.23 -0.86
CA CYS A 73 0.02 -0.39 -2.16
C CYS A 73 -0.75 -1.70 -2.00
N ARG A 74 -1.52 -2.06 -3.01
CA ARG A 74 -2.31 -3.30 -3.05
C ARG A 74 -1.50 -4.52 -2.63
N PHE A 75 -0.26 -4.64 -3.11
CA PHE A 75 0.60 -5.77 -2.75
C PHE A 75 0.90 -5.87 -1.25
N CYS A 76 1.29 -4.75 -0.62
CA CYS A 76 1.64 -4.77 0.81
C CYS A 76 0.40 -5.00 1.67
N ASN A 77 -0.70 -4.29 1.37
CA ASN A 77 -1.98 -4.44 2.06
C ASN A 77 -2.47 -5.91 1.98
N SER A 78 -2.62 -6.46 0.77
CA SER A 78 -3.11 -7.84 0.60
C SER A 78 -2.18 -8.89 1.26
N ARG A 79 -0.86 -8.68 1.25
CA ARG A 79 0.07 -9.62 1.92
C ARG A 79 0.02 -9.57 3.44
N ARG A 80 -0.29 -8.41 4.05
CA ARG A 80 -0.45 -8.30 5.50
C ARG A 80 -1.63 -9.15 5.97
N HIS A 81 -2.76 -9.02 5.27
CA HIS A 81 -4.02 -9.69 5.61
C HIS A 81 -4.13 -11.14 5.13
N ARG A 82 -3.19 -11.62 4.29
CA ARG A 82 -3.11 -13.05 3.93
C ARG A 82 -2.65 -13.93 5.10
N ARG A 83 -2.04 -13.36 6.14
CA ARG A 83 -1.61 -14.11 7.32
C ARG A 83 -2.80 -14.27 8.27
N LYS A 84 -2.95 -15.46 8.86
CA LYS A 84 -4.00 -15.75 9.86
C LYS A 84 -3.97 -14.78 11.05
N GLN A 85 -2.75 -14.39 11.45
CA GLN A 85 -2.52 -13.34 12.43
C GLN A 85 -1.66 -12.26 11.75
N PRO A 86 -2.27 -11.15 11.33
CA PRO A 86 -1.53 -10.02 10.78
C PRO A 86 -0.53 -9.52 11.82
N GLN A 87 0.69 -9.22 11.38
CA GLN A 87 1.64 -8.51 12.26
C GLN A 87 1.09 -7.11 12.56
N THR A 88 1.53 -6.53 13.69
CA THR A 88 1.33 -5.11 13.94
C THR A 88 1.86 -4.29 12.75
N PRO A 89 1.26 -3.12 12.46
CA PRO A 89 1.70 -2.31 11.33
C PRO A 89 3.20 -2.02 11.35
N GLU A 90 3.79 -1.76 12.52
CA GLU A 90 5.19 -1.44 12.72
C GLU A 90 6.08 -2.65 12.44
N ALA A 91 5.74 -3.83 12.99
CA ALA A 91 6.48 -5.06 12.76
C ALA A 91 6.41 -5.48 11.29
N TYR A 92 5.25 -5.29 10.65
CA TYR A 92 5.09 -5.56 9.23
C TYR A 92 5.91 -4.57 8.38
N ARG A 93 5.92 -3.29 8.73
CA ARG A 93 6.73 -2.26 8.06
C ARG A 93 8.21 -2.60 8.13
N ALA A 94 8.73 -2.93 9.31
CA ALA A 94 10.13 -3.35 9.49
C ALA A 94 10.46 -4.60 8.65
N TYR A 95 9.57 -5.59 8.63
CA TYR A 95 9.72 -6.78 7.79
C TYR A 95 9.78 -6.43 6.30
N VAL A 96 8.85 -5.60 5.80
CA VAL A 96 8.79 -5.17 4.40
C VAL A 96 10.05 -4.40 4.02
N GLN A 97 10.50 -3.46 4.85
CA GLN A 97 11.71 -2.66 4.59
C GLN A 97 12.96 -3.54 4.49
N ARG A 98 13.13 -4.51 5.40
CA ARG A 98 14.24 -5.49 5.31
C ARG A 98 14.18 -6.31 4.02
N ARG A 99 12.98 -6.69 3.57
CA ARG A 99 12.80 -7.44 2.31
C ARG A 99 13.06 -6.56 1.09
N MET A 100 12.70 -5.29 1.13
CA MET A 100 13.00 -4.31 0.08
C MET A 100 14.51 -4.09 -0.06
N ALA A 101 15.22 -3.87 1.06
CA ALA A 101 16.68 -3.69 1.07
C ALA A 101 17.43 -4.90 0.48
N ALA A 102 16.89 -6.10 0.68
CA ALA A 102 17.44 -7.32 0.09
C ALA A 102 16.93 -7.62 -1.34
N GLY A 103 16.17 -6.72 -1.98
CA GLY A 103 15.57 -6.94 -3.30
C GLY A 103 14.48 -8.01 -3.36
N ARG A 104 14.09 -8.61 -2.23
CA ARG A 104 13.23 -9.82 -2.12
C ARG A 104 11.77 -9.52 -1.79
N TRP A 105 11.28 -8.34 -2.14
CA TRP A 105 9.88 -7.95 -1.91
C TRP A 105 9.14 -7.70 -3.23
N LEU A 106 8.62 -6.50 -3.45
CA LEU A 106 7.95 -6.13 -4.69
C LEU A 106 8.95 -5.90 -5.83
N ALA A 107 10.17 -5.43 -5.54
CA ALA A 107 11.23 -5.28 -6.54
C ALA A 107 11.52 -6.58 -7.30
N ALA A 108 11.60 -7.72 -6.60
CA ALA A 108 11.73 -9.06 -7.23
C ALA A 108 10.55 -9.44 -8.14
N GLN A 109 9.37 -8.83 -7.96
CA GLN A 109 8.19 -9.08 -8.80
C GLN A 109 8.09 -8.07 -9.96
N MET A 110 8.95 -7.05 -9.96
CA MET A 110 8.97 -5.97 -10.94
C MET A 110 10.26 -5.97 -11.79
N ALA A 111 11.15 -6.94 -11.56
CA ALA A 111 12.25 -7.21 -12.47
C ALA A 111 11.68 -7.59 -13.86
N PRO A 112 12.30 -7.14 -14.96
CA PRO A 112 11.91 -7.51 -16.31
C PRO A 112 11.97 -9.01 -16.54
#